data_AF-A0A2K4L1I8-F1
#
_entry.id   AF-A0A2K4L1I8-F1
#
_cell.length_a   1.000
_cell.length_b   1.000
_cell.length_c   1.000
_cell.angle_alpha   90.00
_cell.angle_beta   90.00
_cell.angle_gamma   90.00
#
_symmetry.space_group_name_H-M   'P 1'
#
loop_
_entity.id
_entity.type
_entity.pdbx_description
1 polymer ?
#
loop_
_entity_poly.entity_id
_entity_poly.type
_entity_poly.pdbx_seq_one_letter_code
_entity_poly.pdbx_strand_id
1 'polypeptide(L)'
;MARMQCPQEKVLNDVMRSAVAEFVAAKDRFDVEGRAYIPGSWFHRIKRRVQGWTVPERGWTATFPSKFVERTIPFSEVFFRASKAQPMTIDSRMIVSGAFNYYTDDERSDQAVQRTMDRSDEYACRELLKYPFAPRSCQIGTLPLIVATEGKNRVALFKSHTRPMQSMVAPTAYPDASSLMIHRSWPFKVYSLRFGQCRRVLPLPEAVLPILKAYGVKTSQAVTFSIRDYLDLRRARVELCNSQMGE
;
A
#
# COMPACT_ATOMS: atom_id res chain seq x y z
N MET A 1 -7.71 24.06 23.32
CA MET A 1 -8.69 23.12 23.91
C MET A 1 -8.62 21.80 23.17
N ALA A 2 -8.03 20.77 23.76
CA ALA A 2 -7.98 19.44 23.17
C ALA A 2 -9.38 18.79 23.33
N ARG A 3 -10.09 18.52 22.23
CA ARG A 3 -11.31 17.71 22.27
C ARG A 3 -10.92 16.33 22.77
N MET A 4 -11.41 15.94 23.97
CA MET A 4 -11.34 14.55 24.41
C MET A 4 -12.11 13.71 23.38
N GLN A 5 -11.39 12.80 22.71
CA GLN A 5 -12.01 11.86 21.78
C GLN A 5 -12.98 10.95 22.56
N CYS A 6 -14.18 10.77 22.01
CA CYS A 6 -15.13 9.82 22.57
C CYS A 6 -14.50 8.41 22.53
N PRO A 7 -14.66 7.56 23.56
CA PRO A 7 -14.07 6.22 23.58
C PRO A 7 -14.37 5.38 22.33
N GLN A 8 -15.55 5.53 21.75
CA GLN A 8 -15.93 4.84 20.49
C GLN A 8 -15.14 5.32 19.27
N GLU A 9 -14.85 6.63 19.19
CA GLU A 9 -14.05 7.23 18.12
C GLU A 9 -12.60 6.75 18.19
N LYS A 10 -12.06 6.64 19.42
CA LYS A 10 -10.72 6.11 19.65
C LYS A 10 -10.62 4.64 19.21
N VAL A 11 -11.57 3.79 19.59
CA VAL A 11 -11.59 2.38 19.21
C VAL A 11 -11.68 2.21 17.68
N LEU A 12 -12.52 3.01 17.00
CA LEU A 12 -12.64 2.95 15.54
C LEU A 12 -11.33 3.37 14.86
N ASN A 13 -10.66 4.39 15.38
CA ASN A 13 -9.35 4.84 14.91
C ASN A 13 -8.30 3.74 15.08
N ASP A 14 -8.26 3.08 16.25
CA ASP A 14 -7.31 2.00 16.53
C ASP A 14 -7.53 0.79 15.60
N VAL A 15 -8.79 0.40 15.36
CA VAL A 15 -9.14 -0.66 14.40
C VAL A 15 -8.69 -0.31 12.99
N MET A 16 -8.94 0.92 12.55
CA MET A 16 -8.51 1.40 11.23
C MET A 16 -6.99 1.39 11.10
N ARG A 17 -6.26 1.92 12.09
CA ARG A 17 -4.79 1.93 12.08
C ARG A 17 -4.22 0.53 12.06
N SER A 18 -4.80 -0.40 12.81
CA SER A 18 -4.40 -1.81 12.79
C SER A 18 -4.63 -2.45 11.43
N ALA A 19 -5.79 -2.22 10.80
CA ALA A 19 -6.08 -2.74 9.46
C ALA A 19 -5.12 -2.18 8.40
N VAL A 20 -4.76 -0.89 8.49
CA VAL A 20 -3.77 -0.27 7.62
C VAL A 20 -2.37 -0.84 7.87
N ALA A 21 -1.95 -1.04 9.12
CA ALA A 21 -0.66 -1.67 9.44
C ALA A 21 -0.55 -3.06 8.80
N GLU A 22 -1.60 -3.87 8.91
CA GLU A 22 -1.62 -5.22 8.34
C GLU A 22 -1.59 -5.21 6.81
N PHE A 23 -2.21 -4.23 6.17
CA PHE A 23 -2.12 -4.05 4.72
C PHE A 23 -0.71 -3.67 4.27
N VAL A 24 -0.06 -2.75 4.98
CA VAL A 24 1.34 -2.38 4.72
C VAL A 24 2.25 -3.61 4.92
N ALA A 25 2.05 -4.36 5.99
CA ALA A 25 2.79 -5.60 6.24
C ALA A 25 2.52 -6.66 5.15
N ALA A 26 1.29 -6.76 4.64
CA ALA A 26 0.94 -7.66 3.54
C ALA A 26 1.66 -7.26 2.24
N LYS A 27 1.82 -5.96 1.98
CA LYS A 27 2.61 -5.44 0.86
C LYS A 27 4.09 -5.81 1.01
N ASP A 28 4.65 -5.62 2.20
CA ASP A 28 6.05 -5.96 2.49
C ASP A 28 6.29 -7.48 2.34
N ARG A 29 5.37 -8.33 2.83
CA ARG A 29 5.39 -9.79 2.60
C ARG A 29 5.29 -10.15 1.13
N PHE A 30 4.38 -9.51 0.37
CA PHE A 30 4.22 -9.75 -1.06
C PHE A 30 5.52 -9.52 -1.83
N ASP A 31 6.22 -8.42 -1.53
CA ASP A 31 7.52 -8.12 -2.14
C ASP A 31 8.62 -9.13 -1.74
N VAL A 32 8.65 -9.56 -0.48
CA VAL A 32 9.61 -10.59 0.00
C VAL A 32 9.35 -11.94 -0.67
N GLU A 33 8.10 -12.40 -0.69
CA GLU A 33 7.69 -13.64 -1.36
C GLU A 33 7.96 -13.60 -2.86
N GLY A 34 7.76 -12.44 -3.49
CA GLY A 34 8.12 -12.19 -4.88
C GLY A 34 9.62 -12.35 -5.13
N ARG A 35 10.48 -11.76 -4.30
CA ARG A 35 11.95 -11.94 -4.44
C ARG A 35 12.40 -13.36 -4.18
N ALA A 36 11.75 -14.06 -3.26
CA ALA A 36 11.99 -15.48 -3.00
C ALA A 36 11.43 -16.41 -4.09
N TYR A 37 10.85 -15.86 -5.16
CA TYR A 37 10.19 -16.62 -6.23
C TYR A 37 11.23 -17.34 -7.11
N ILE A 38 11.79 -18.47 -6.63
CA ILE A 38 12.47 -19.53 -7.39
C ILE A 38 12.28 -20.89 -6.66
N PRO A 39 12.32 -22.05 -7.35
CA PRO A 39 11.18 -22.77 -7.92
C PRO A 39 10.50 -23.70 -6.89
N GLY A 40 9.24 -23.40 -6.53
CA GLY A 40 8.37 -24.42 -5.95
C GLY A 40 8.10 -25.56 -6.96
N SER A 41 7.54 -26.67 -6.49
CA SER A 41 7.17 -27.79 -7.36
C SER A 41 6.33 -27.33 -8.55
N TRP A 42 6.43 -28.02 -9.69
CA TRP A 42 5.69 -27.71 -10.92
C TRP A 42 4.19 -27.44 -10.67
N PHE A 43 3.56 -28.22 -9.78
CA PHE A 43 2.17 -28.01 -9.37
C PHE A 43 1.91 -26.64 -8.71
N HIS A 44 2.81 -26.19 -7.83
CA HIS A 44 2.71 -24.86 -7.22
C HIS A 44 2.83 -23.75 -8.25
N ARG A 45 3.73 -23.92 -9.24
CA ARG A 45 3.90 -22.96 -10.35
C ARG A 45 2.66 -22.89 -11.22
N ILE A 46 2.07 -24.04 -11.58
CA ILE A 46 0.80 -24.07 -12.33
C ILE A 46 -0.32 -23.41 -11.52
N LYS A 47 -0.51 -23.80 -10.26
CA LYS A 47 -1.57 -23.24 -9.41
C LYS A 47 -1.46 -21.72 -9.30
N ARG A 48 -0.26 -21.19 -9.06
CA ARG A 48 -0.01 -19.75 -9.00
C ARG A 48 -0.27 -19.06 -10.34
N ARG A 49 0.17 -19.64 -11.47
CA ARG A 49 -0.09 -19.09 -12.81
C ARG A 49 -1.57 -19.08 -13.19
N VAL A 50 -2.31 -20.12 -12.79
CA VAL A 50 -3.77 -20.19 -12.94
C VAL A 50 -4.43 -19.07 -12.14
N GLN A 51 -3.96 -18.82 -10.92
CA GLN A 51 -4.41 -17.74 -10.05
C GLN A 51 -3.98 -16.33 -10.50
N GLY A 52 -3.13 -16.20 -11.53
CA GLY A 52 -2.68 -14.91 -12.07
C GLY A 52 -1.37 -14.38 -11.50
N TRP A 53 -0.66 -15.17 -10.70
CA TRP A 53 0.67 -14.81 -10.22
C TRP A 53 1.73 -15.20 -11.25
N THR A 54 2.49 -14.22 -11.73
CA THR A 54 3.49 -14.40 -12.79
C THR A 54 4.84 -13.83 -12.37
N VAL A 55 5.91 -14.31 -13.02
CA VAL A 55 7.24 -13.69 -12.90
C VAL A 55 7.28 -12.49 -13.83
N PRO A 56 7.65 -11.30 -13.35
CA PRO A 56 7.88 -10.15 -14.21
C PRO A 56 9.10 -10.39 -15.12
N GLU A 57 9.11 -9.83 -16.34
CA GLU A 57 10.18 -10.05 -17.32
C GLU A 57 11.58 -9.69 -16.79
N ARG A 58 11.67 -8.64 -15.96
CA ARG A 58 12.91 -8.16 -15.33
C ARG A 58 13.19 -8.79 -13.96
N GLY A 59 12.45 -9.83 -13.58
CA GLY A 59 12.51 -10.41 -12.25
C GLY A 59 11.70 -9.65 -11.20
N TRP A 60 11.69 -10.17 -9.98
CA TRP A 60 10.97 -9.58 -8.86
C TRP A 60 11.84 -8.56 -8.13
N THR A 61 11.34 -7.33 -7.99
CA THR A 61 11.92 -6.29 -7.14
C THR A 61 10.89 -5.88 -6.08
N ALA A 62 10.86 -4.62 -5.66
CA ALA A 62 9.74 -4.11 -4.87
C ALA A 62 8.66 -3.56 -5.81
N THR A 63 7.39 -3.79 -5.49
CA THR A 63 6.29 -3.19 -6.25
C THR A 63 6.24 -1.69 -5.97
N PHE A 64 6.08 -0.86 -7.02
CA PHE A 64 5.90 0.59 -6.87
C PHE A 64 4.76 0.88 -5.89
N PRO A 65 4.97 1.62 -4.80
CA PRO A 65 3.95 1.87 -3.78
C PRO A 65 2.64 2.44 -4.33
N SER A 66 2.75 3.43 -5.22
CA SER A 66 1.61 4.04 -5.90
C SER A 66 0.83 3.01 -6.73
N LYS A 67 1.52 2.19 -7.53
CA LYS A 67 0.89 1.14 -8.35
C LYS A 67 0.30 0.02 -7.50
N PHE A 68 0.95 -0.34 -6.40
CA PHE A 68 0.40 -1.31 -5.46
C PHE A 68 -0.95 -0.82 -4.92
N VAL A 69 -1.00 0.42 -4.42
CA VAL A 69 -2.24 1.01 -3.85
C VAL A 69 -3.31 1.21 -4.93
N GLU A 70 -2.98 1.79 -6.09
CA GLU A 70 -3.93 1.96 -7.22
C GLU A 70 -4.61 0.65 -7.62
N ARG A 71 -3.86 -0.46 -7.59
CA ARG A 71 -4.35 -1.78 -8.02
C ARG A 71 -5.05 -2.56 -6.92
N THR A 72 -4.69 -2.36 -5.65
CA THR A 72 -5.23 -3.13 -4.52
C THR A 72 -6.35 -2.40 -3.79
N ILE A 73 -6.32 -1.07 -3.72
CA ILE A 73 -7.37 -0.20 -3.17
C ILE A 73 -7.90 0.66 -4.33
N PRO A 74 -8.87 0.13 -5.11
CA PRO A 74 -9.38 0.82 -6.28
C PRO A 74 -9.96 2.19 -5.94
N PHE A 75 -9.90 3.10 -6.91
CA PHE A 75 -10.38 4.50 -6.81
C PHE A 75 -9.53 5.41 -5.91
N SER A 76 -8.36 4.95 -5.47
CA SER A 76 -7.37 5.79 -4.76
C SER A 76 -6.66 6.74 -5.71
N GLU A 77 -6.57 8.02 -5.34
CA GLU A 77 -5.67 8.98 -5.98
C GLU A 77 -4.31 8.96 -5.26
N VAL A 78 -3.22 8.71 -5.98
CA VAL A 78 -1.85 8.64 -5.42
C VAL A 78 -0.95 9.75 -5.97
N PHE A 79 -1.54 10.87 -6.40
CA PHE A 79 -0.81 11.98 -7.00
C PHE A 79 -0.37 13.01 -5.96
N PHE A 80 0.95 13.22 -5.86
CA PHE A 80 1.52 14.18 -4.92
C PHE A 80 1.32 15.62 -5.41
N ARG A 81 0.66 16.46 -4.60
CA ARG A 81 0.48 17.88 -4.88
C ARG A 81 1.26 18.73 -3.88
N ALA A 82 2.39 19.27 -4.32
CA ALA A 82 3.29 20.09 -3.50
C ALA A 82 2.57 21.26 -2.78
N SER A 83 1.62 21.91 -3.44
CA SER A 83 0.85 23.03 -2.87
C SER A 83 -0.04 22.64 -1.69
N LYS A 84 -0.41 21.37 -1.56
CA LYS A 84 -1.22 20.83 -0.46
C LYS A 84 -0.38 20.11 0.60
N ALA A 85 0.94 20.04 0.40
CA ALA A 85 1.80 19.25 1.26
C ALA A 85 2.10 19.97 2.59
N GLN A 86 2.16 19.18 3.65
CA GLN A 86 2.54 19.64 4.99
C GLN A 86 3.52 18.66 5.63
N PRO A 87 4.47 19.14 6.45
CA PRO A 87 5.35 18.26 7.21
C PRO A 87 4.53 17.47 8.23
N MET A 88 4.75 16.16 8.31
CA MET A 88 4.08 15.29 9.28
C MET A 88 5.04 14.23 9.80
N THR A 89 4.91 13.93 11.10
CA THR A 89 5.52 12.75 11.73
C THR A 89 4.58 11.56 11.57
N ILE A 90 5.06 10.50 10.92
CA ILE A 90 4.24 9.38 10.49
C ILE A 90 4.79 8.10 11.11
N ASP A 91 3.89 7.28 11.67
CA ASP A 91 4.24 5.90 12.03
C ASP A 91 4.62 5.14 10.76
N SER A 92 5.86 4.64 10.69
CA SER A 92 6.39 3.99 9.49
C SER A 92 5.61 2.72 9.08
N ARG A 93 4.85 2.12 10.01
CA ARG A 93 3.94 0.99 9.74
C ARG A 93 2.70 1.39 8.93
N MET A 94 2.42 2.68 8.81
CA MET A 94 1.32 3.21 7.99
C MET A 94 1.75 3.53 6.55
N ILE A 95 3.04 3.40 6.26
CA ILE A 95 3.63 3.83 4.98
C ILE A 95 3.82 2.63 4.05
N VAL A 96 3.08 2.61 2.94
CA VAL A 96 3.37 1.72 1.80
C VAL A 96 4.63 2.24 1.11
N SER A 97 5.66 1.40 1.07
CA SER A 97 7.02 1.79 0.64
C SER A 97 7.63 0.78 -0.30
N GLY A 98 8.66 1.18 -1.05
CA GLY A 98 9.53 0.23 -1.75
C GLY A 98 10.61 -0.30 -0.80
N ALA A 99 11.27 -1.38 -1.20
CA ALA A 99 12.54 -1.81 -0.61
C ALA A 99 13.56 -1.89 -1.75
N PHE A 100 14.73 -1.32 -1.58
CA PHE A 100 15.81 -1.38 -2.56
C PHE A 100 17.05 -1.99 -1.93
N ASN A 101 17.74 -2.83 -2.71
CA ASN A 101 18.77 -3.77 -2.25
C ASN A 101 20.18 -3.16 -2.17
N TYR A 102 20.35 -1.85 -2.38
CA TYR A 102 21.66 -1.20 -2.49
C TYR A 102 21.91 -0.27 -1.31
N TYR A 103 22.03 -0.84 -0.10
CA TYR A 103 22.96 -0.28 0.86
C TYR A 103 24.19 -1.17 0.77
N THR A 104 25.33 -0.61 0.32
CA THR A 104 26.62 -1.31 0.38
C THR A 104 26.90 -1.70 1.84
N ASP A 105 27.76 -2.69 2.09
CA ASP A 105 28.01 -3.14 3.47
C ASP A 105 28.50 -1.99 4.38
N ASP A 106 29.16 -0.97 3.82
CA ASP A 106 29.56 0.26 4.52
C ASP A 106 28.37 1.18 4.90
N GLU A 107 27.32 1.20 4.07
CA GLU A 107 26.08 1.95 4.31
C GLU A 107 25.11 1.23 5.27
N ARG A 108 25.45 0.01 5.70
CA ARG A 108 24.67 -0.79 6.66
C ARG A 108 25.12 -0.64 8.11
N SER A 109 26.21 0.06 8.39
CA SER A 109 26.59 0.33 9.77
C SER A 109 25.47 1.10 10.49
N ASP A 110 25.23 0.78 11.77
CA ASP A 110 24.17 1.43 12.55
C ASP A 110 24.30 2.97 12.52
N GLN A 111 25.53 3.48 12.53
CA GLN A 111 25.80 4.90 12.44
C GLN A 111 25.45 5.49 11.06
N ALA A 112 25.74 4.79 9.95
CA ALA A 112 25.35 5.22 8.62
C ALA A 112 23.82 5.23 8.45
N VAL A 113 23.15 4.17 8.93
CA VAL A 113 21.69 4.05 8.90
C VAL A 113 21.02 5.17 9.71
N GLN A 114 21.52 5.44 10.92
CA GLN A 114 21.03 6.54 11.74
C GLN A 114 21.20 7.89 11.05
N ARG A 115 22.38 8.18 10.48
CA ARG A 115 22.62 9.42 9.71
C ARG A 115 21.69 9.53 8.49
N THR A 116 21.41 8.43 7.79
CA THR A 116 20.46 8.43 6.68
C THR A 116 19.03 8.75 7.14
N MET A 117 18.60 8.20 8.27
CA MET A 117 17.28 8.51 8.84
C MET A 117 17.19 9.97 9.30
N ASP A 118 18.20 10.47 10.01
CA ASP A 118 18.23 11.84 10.51
C ASP A 118 18.22 12.87 9.36
N ARG A 119 19.08 12.66 8.35
CA ARG A 119 19.10 13.50 7.14
C ARG A 119 17.77 13.41 6.36
N SER A 120 17.11 12.26 6.37
CA SER A 120 15.79 12.13 5.75
C SER A 120 14.76 12.99 6.48
N ASP A 121 14.78 12.99 7.81
CA ASP A 121 13.85 13.77 8.61
C ASP A 121 14.10 15.28 8.46
N GLU A 122 15.36 15.71 8.40
CA GLU A 122 15.74 17.11 8.14
C GLU A 122 15.19 17.63 6.79
N TYR A 123 15.09 16.76 5.79
CA TYR A 123 14.59 17.13 4.46
C TYR A 123 13.06 17.17 4.36
N ALA A 124 12.34 16.81 5.43
CA ALA A 124 10.88 16.81 5.48
C ALA A 124 10.30 18.19 5.85
N CYS A 125 10.73 19.24 5.16
CA CYS A 125 10.26 20.62 5.37
C CYS A 125 9.85 21.28 4.05
N ARG A 126 9.17 22.44 4.13
CA ARG A 126 8.64 23.12 2.95
C ARG A 126 9.74 23.72 2.09
N GLU A 127 10.80 24.19 2.71
CA GLU A 127 11.95 24.84 2.09
C GLU A 127 12.69 23.85 1.19
N LEU A 128 12.72 22.57 1.58
CA LEU A 128 13.41 21.51 0.88
C LEU A 128 12.48 20.67 -0.01
N LEU A 129 11.21 21.04 -0.17
CA LEU A 129 10.23 20.25 -0.92
C LEU A 129 10.62 19.99 -2.39
N LYS A 130 11.39 20.90 -2.99
CA LYS A 130 11.92 20.76 -4.36
C LYS A 130 13.19 19.91 -4.43
N TYR A 131 13.82 19.62 -3.29
CA TYR A 131 15.03 18.82 -3.24
C TYR A 131 14.69 17.37 -3.61
N PRO A 132 15.45 16.73 -4.52
CA PRO A 132 15.14 15.37 -4.99
C PRO A 132 15.03 14.35 -3.84
N PHE A 133 15.83 14.56 -2.78
CA PHE A 133 15.90 13.70 -1.61
C PHE A 133 14.90 14.06 -0.51
N ALA A 134 14.00 15.03 -0.71
CA ALA A 134 12.94 15.29 0.27
C ALA A 134 11.91 14.15 0.28
N PRO A 135 11.65 13.52 1.43
CA PRO A 135 10.65 12.46 1.52
C PRO A 135 9.25 13.02 1.28
N ARG A 136 8.60 12.54 0.22
CA ARG A 136 7.27 12.98 -0.20
C ARG A 136 6.31 11.79 -0.16
N SER A 137 5.11 12.04 0.35
CA SER A 137 4.09 11.01 0.53
C SER A 137 2.69 11.54 0.23
N CYS A 138 1.78 10.64 -0.09
CA CYS A 138 0.36 10.93 -0.24
C CYS A 138 -0.44 10.25 0.87
N GLN A 139 -1.45 10.93 1.42
CA GLN A 139 -2.43 10.31 2.32
C GLN A 139 -3.73 10.04 1.56
N ILE A 140 -4.21 8.80 1.58
CA ILE A 140 -5.39 8.38 0.83
C ILE A 140 -6.68 8.76 1.57
N GLY A 141 -7.37 9.78 1.09
CA GLY A 141 -8.62 10.25 1.69
C GLY A 141 -8.45 10.54 3.18
N THR A 142 -9.35 9.99 3.99
CA THR A 142 -9.30 10.06 5.46
C THR A 142 -8.68 8.81 6.10
N LEU A 143 -8.19 7.85 5.30
CA LEU A 143 -7.50 6.68 5.83
C LEU A 143 -6.16 7.11 6.43
N PRO A 144 -5.67 6.45 7.50
CA PRO A 144 -4.30 6.61 7.98
C PRO A 144 -3.30 5.86 7.08
N LEU A 145 -3.61 5.70 5.78
CA LEU A 145 -2.78 5.01 4.80
C LEU A 145 -1.93 6.04 4.05
N ILE A 146 -0.61 5.91 4.20
CA ILE A 146 0.37 6.77 3.57
C ILE A 146 1.07 6.01 2.45
N VAL A 147 1.27 6.67 1.31
CA VAL A 147 1.95 6.11 0.14
C VAL A 147 3.19 6.93 -0.13
N ALA A 148 4.37 6.33 0.03
CA ALA A 148 5.62 6.99 -0.29
C ALA A 148 5.72 7.22 -1.80
N THR A 149 5.85 8.47 -2.22
CA THR A 149 6.16 8.83 -3.61
C THR A 149 7.66 8.98 -3.78
N GLU A 150 8.35 9.55 -2.79
CA GLU A 150 9.80 9.82 -2.81
C GLU A 150 10.43 9.51 -1.46
N GLY A 151 11.68 9.03 -1.47
CA GLY A 151 12.29 8.44 -0.28
C GLY A 151 11.77 7.03 0.06
N LYS A 152 11.08 6.37 -0.87
CA LYS A 152 10.46 5.05 -0.75
C LYS A 152 11.36 4.01 -0.08
N ASN A 153 12.65 3.99 -0.42
CA ASN A 153 13.61 3.01 0.08
C ASN A 153 14.02 3.27 1.54
N ARG A 154 14.09 4.55 1.94
CA ARG A 154 14.46 4.94 3.31
C ARG A 154 13.41 4.49 4.33
N VAL A 155 12.13 4.41 3.93
CA VAL A 155 11.05 3.94 4.80
C VAL A 155 11.35 2.55 5.38
N ALA A 156 12.04 1.67 4.63
CA ALA A 156 12.43 0.36 5.14
C ALA A 156 13.37 0.45 6.35
N LEU A 157 14.27 1.44 6.40
CA LEU A 157 15.14 1.72 7.54
C LEU A 157 14.33 2.16 8.77
N PHE A 158 13.37 3.08 8.57
CA PHE A 158 12.49 3.53 9.66
C PHE A 158 11.64 2.38 10.21
N LYS A 159 11.14 1.49 9.34
CA LYS A 159 10.41 0.28 9.75
C LYS A 159 11.29 -0.67 10.56
N SER A 160 12.51 -0.97 10.11
CA SER A 160 13.40 -1.91 10.81
C SER A 160 13.87 -1.40 12.18
N HIS A 161 13.96 -0.08 12.36
CA HIS A 161 14.34 0.56 13.62
C HIS A 161 13.13 0.98 14.48
N THR A 162 11.91 0.63 14.05
CA THR A 162 10.66 1.00 14.75
C THR A 162 10.57 2.52 15.04
N ARG A 163 11.09 3.34 14.13
CA ARG A 163 11.13 4.80 14.27
C ARG A 163 10.04 5.45 13.41
N PRO A 164 9.34 6.49 13.91
CA PRO A 164 8.50 7.31 13.05
C PRO A 164 9.34 8.09 12.04
N MET A 165 8.76 8.41 10.89
CA MET A 165 9.42 9.13 9.80
C MET A 165 8.78 10.50 9.60
N GLN A 166 9.60 11.55 9.41
CA GLN A 166 9.09 12.82 8.92
C GLN A 166 8.95 12.79 7.39
N SER A 167 7.83 13.26 6.88
CA SER A 167 7.61 13.39 5.43
C SER A 167 6.70 14.58 5.11
N MET A 168 6.89 15.14 3.92
CA MET A 168 5.93 16.06 3.33
C MET A 168 4.75 15.27 2.78
N VAL A 169 3.59 15.41 3.42
CA VAL A 169 2.38 14.65 3.10
C VAL A 169 1.37 15.53 2.38
N ALA A 170 0.96 15.11 1.18
CA ALA A 170 -0.17 15.71 0.47
C ALA A 170 -1.43 14.83 0.65
N PRO A 171 -2.55 15.36 1.15
CA PRO A 171 -3.80 14.62 1.16
C PRO A 171 -4.34 14.46 -0.26
N THR A 172 -4.85 13.28 -0.58
CA THR A 172 -5.50 12.95 -1.86
C THR A 172 -6.94 12.51 -1.64
N ALA A 173 -7.74 12.50 -2.70
CA ALA A 173 -9.14 12.10 -2.60
C ALA A 173 -9.28 10.57 -2.52
N TYR A 174 -10.29 10.13 -1.77
CA TYR A 174 -10.83 8.77 -1.81
C TYR A 174 -12.35 8.85 -1.66
N PRO A 175 -13.14 7.99 -2.33
CA PRO A 175 -14.59 8.02 -2.20
C PRO A 175 -15.03 7.79 -0.74
N ASP A 176 -16.15 8.41 -0.36
CA ASP A 176 -16.77 8.17 0.94
C ASP A 176 -17.24 6.73 1.05
N ALA A 177 -17.14 6.14 2.25
CA ALA A 177 -17.50 4.74 2.47
C ALA A 177 -18.95 4.40 2.09
N SER A 178 -19.87 5.37 2.23
CA SER A 178 -21.29 5.25 1.86
C SER A 178 -21.52 5.14 0.35
N SER A 179 -20.57 5.61 -0.46
CA SER A 179 -20.61 5.53 -1.93
C SER A 179 -19.99 4.24 -2.49
N LEU A 180 -19.35 3.45 -1.62
CA LEU A 180 -18.65 2.23 -1.95
C LEU A 180 -19.46 1.00 -1.54
N MET A 181 -19.30 -0.09 -2.29
CA MET A 181 -19.94 -1.38 -1.98
C MET A 181 -18.99 -2.54 -2.28
N ILE A 182 -18.79 -3.43 -1.30
CA ILE A 182 -18.06 -4.68 -1.51
C ILE A 182 -19.02 -5.72 -2.09
N HIS A 183 -18.65 -6.32 -3.21
CA HIS A 183 -19.37 -7.44 -3.82
C HIS A 183 -18.51 -8.71 -3.80
N ARG A 184 -19.18 -9.85 -3.65
CA ARG A 184 -18.58 -11.18 -3.73
C ARG A 184 -19.25 -11.98 -4.83
N SER A 185 -18.46 -12.66 -5.66
CA SER A 185 -18.97 -13.56 -6.69
C SER A 185 -18.60 -15.03 -6.46
N TRP A 186 -19.42 -15.91 -7.02
CA TRP A 186 -19.26 -17.36 -7.06
C TRP A 186 -18.98 -17.80 -8.52
N PRO A 187 -18.23 -18.89 -8.79
CA PRO A 187 -17.72 -19.91 -7.86
C PRO A 187 -16.38 -19.60 -7.19
N PHE A 188 -15.61 -18.67 -7.73
CA PHE A 188 -14.20 -18.50 -7.34
C PHE A 188 -13.97 -17.60 -6.11
N LYS A 189 -15.05 -17.21 -5.39
CA LYS A 189 -15.01 -16.31 -4.23
C LYS A 189 -14.25 -15.01 -4.51
N VAL A 190 -14.47 -14.40 -5.67
CA VAL A 190 -13.80 -13.14 -6.05
C VAL A 190 -14.48 -11.98 -5.35
N TYR A 191 -13.69 -11.09 -4.76
CA TYR A 191 -14.17 -9.84 -4.20
C TYR A 191 -13.90 -8.68 -5.14
N SER A 192 -14.77 -7.68 -5.09
CA SER A 192 -14.69 -6.49 -5.91
C SER A 192 -15.29 -5.30 -5.17
N LEU A 193 -14.81 -4.11 -5.51
CA LEU A 193 -15.32 -2.84 -5.00
C LEU A 193 -16.06 -2.12 -6.11
N ARG A 194 -17.27 -1.66 -5.81
CA ARG A 194 -18.10 -0.85 -6.70
C ARG A 194 -18.12 0.61 -6.24
N PHE A 195 -18.04 1.52 -7.19
CA PHE A 195 -18.23 2.96 -7.03
C PHE A 195 -19.04 3.47 -8.23
N GLY A 196 -20.26 3.95 -8.01
CA GLY A 196 -21.18 4.30 -9.10
C GLY A 196 -21.47 3.12 -10.04
N GLN A 197 -21.19 3.30 -11.33
CA GLN A 197 -21.30 2.24 -12.36
C GLN A 197 -19.98 1.46 -12.56
N CYS A 198 -18.90 1.88 -11.90
CA CYS A 198 -17.60 1.23 -12.03
C CYS A 198 -17.45 0.11 -10.98
N ARG A 199 -16.88 -1.02 -11.42
CA ARG A 199 -16.55 -2.15 -10.55
C ARG A 199 -15.12 -2.60 -10.82
N ARG A 200 -14.34 -2.82 -9.77
CA ARG A 200 -12.94 -3.29 -9.84
C ARG A 200 -12.74 -4.47 -8.90
N VAL A 201 -12.12 -5.53 -9.37
CA VAL A 201 -11.78 -6.72 -8.56
C VAL A 201 -10.66 -6.38 -7.56
N LEU A 202 -10.65 -7.08 -6.43
CA LEU A 202 -9.62 -6.94 -5.40
C LEU A 202 -8.59 -8.06 -5.56
N PRO A 203 -7.33 -7.78 -5.99
CA PRO A 203 -6.32 -8.82 -6.23
C PRO A 203 -5.82 -9.49 -4.94
N LEU A 204 -5.86 -8.77 -3.82
CA LEU A 204 -5.43 -9.17 -2.48
C LEU A 204 -6.56 -8.95 -1.45
N PRO A 205 -7.68 -9.68 -1.55
CA PRO A 205 -8.84 -9.42 -0.71
C PRO A 205 -8.55 -9.60 0.79
N GLU A 206 -7.65 -10.50 1.16
CA GLU A 206 -7.26 -10.77 2.55
C GLU A 206 -6.61 -9.53 3.20
N ALA A 207 -5.84 -8.75 2.42
CA ALA A 207 -5.19 -7.53 2.90
C ALA A 207 -6.10 -6.30 2.80
N VAL A 208 -6.98 -6.25 1.79
CA VAL A 208 -7.76 -5.05 1.46
C VAL A 208 -9.10 -4.99 2.18
N LEU A 209 -9.79 -6.13 2.31
CA LEU A 209 -11.12 -6.16 2.93
C LEU A 209 -11.12 -5.65 4.39
N PRO A 210 -10.11 -5.92 5.23
CA PRO A 210 -10.05 -5.36 6.58
C PRO A 210 -10.06 -3.83 6.58
N ILE A 211 -9.28 -3.17 5.71
CA ILE A 211 -9.28 -1.71 5.60
C ILE A 211 -10.65 -1.21 5.16
N LEU A 212 -11.22 -1.77 4.09
CA LEU A 212 -12.50 -1.30 3.56
C LEU A 212 -13.63 -1.45 4.58
N LYS A 213 -13.63 -2.54 5.35
CA LYS A 213 -14.61 -2.76 6.42
C LYS A 213 -14.40 -1.78 7.58
N ALA A 214 -13.15 -1.57 8.01
CA ALA A 214 -12.83 -0.57 9.03
C ALA A 214 -13.20 0.84 8.59
N TYR A 215 -13.11 1.12 7.28
CA TYR A 215 -13.53 2.38 6.66
C TYR A 215 -15.06 2.56 6.65
N GLY A 216 -15.83 1.50 6.92
CA GLY A 216 -17.29 1.52 6.96
C GLY A 216 -17.94 1.11 5.64
N VAL A 217 -17.19 0.54 4.68
CA VAL A 217 -17.75 0.07 3.41
C VAL A 217 -18.64 -1.14 3.65
N LYS A 218 -19.90 -1.06 3.20
CA LYS A 218 -20.86 -2.16 3.34
C LYS A 218 -20.57 -3.29 2.36
N THR A 219 -20.91 -4.50 2.78
CA THR A 219 -20.86 -5.69 1.93
C THR A 219 -22.25 -6.00 1.40
N SER A 220 -22.38 -6.14 0.09
CA SER A 220 -23.60 -6.62 -0.55
C SER A 220 -23.95 -8.02 -0.05
N GLN A 221 -25.21 -8.23 0.32
CA GLN A 221 -25.72 -9.55 0.69
C GLN A 221 -25.88 -10.47 -0.53
N ALA A 222 -26.09 -9.88 -1.72
CA ALA A 222 -26.23 -10.63 -2.95
C ALA A 222 -24.87 -11.18 -3.42
N VAL A 223 -24.82 -12.48 -3.65
CA VAL A 223 -23.71 -13.17 -4.32
C VAL A 223 -24.08 -13.38 -5.78
N THR A 224 -23.23 -12.93 -6.69
CA THR A 224 -23.47 -13.06 -8.13
C THR A 224 -22.60 -14.17 -8.73
N PHE A 225 -23.16 -14.93 -9.68
CA PHE A 225 -22.36 -15.81 -10.52
C PHE A 225 -21.55 -14.95 -11.50
N SER A 226 -20.21 -15.11 -11.54
CA SER A 226 -19.39 -14.43 -12.55
C SER A 226 -18.05 -15.14 -12.78
N ILE A 227 -17.90 -15.77 -13.94
CA ILE A 227 -16.59 -16.26 -14.43
C ILE A 227 -15.71 -15.08 -14.87
N ARG A 228 -16.32 -14.00 -15.39
CA ARG A 228 -15.60 -12.80 -15.81
C ARG A 228 -14.81 -12.17 -14.67
N ASP A 229 -15.37 -12.16 -13.46
CA ASP A 229 -14.67 -11.64 -12.27
C ASP A 229 -13.38 -12.42 -11.98
N TYR A 230 -13.34 -13.72 -12.26
CA TYR A 230 -12.13 -14.52 -12.12
C TYR A 230 -11.07 -14.16 -13.17
N LEU A 231 -11.48 -13.93 -14.42
CA LEU A 231 -10.56 -13.47 -15.47
C LEU A 231 -10.01 -12.08 -15.17
N ASP A 232 -10.86 -11.18 -14.68
CA ASP A 232 -10.45 -9.84 -14.27
C ASP A 232 -9.52 -9.89 -13.05
N LEU A 233 -9.78 -10.78 -12.07
CA LEU A 233 -8.89 -11.03 -10.94
C LEU A 233 -7.51 -11.49 -11.41
N ARG A 234 -7.49 -12.46 -12.33
CA ARG A 234 -6.25 -12.97 -12.91
C ARG A 234 -5.47 -11.85 -13.59
N ARG A 235 -6.14 -11.02 -14.39
CA ARG A 235 -5.51 -9.85 -15.05
C ARG A 235 -4.95 -8.87 -14.03
N ALA A 236 -5.73 -8.50 -13.01
CA ALA A 236 -5.31 -7.57 -11.96
C ALA A 236 -4.06 -8.05 -11.20
N ARG A 237 -3.94 -9.36 -10.95
CA ARG A 237 -2.76 -9.96 -10.33
C ARG A 237 -1.53 -9.95 -11.22
N VAL A 238 -1.67 -10.29 -12.50
CA VAL A 238 -0.57 -10.20 -13.49
C VAL A 238 -0.06 -8.76 -13.56
N GLU A 239 -0.99 -7.81 -13.64
CA GLU A 239 -0.72 -6.39 -13.65
C GLU A 239 0.00 -5.90 -12.37
N LEU A 240 -0.39 -6.42 -11.21
CA LEU A 240 0.29 -6.16 -9.94
C LEU A 240 1.72 -6.71 -9.96
N CYS A 241 1.91 -7.96 -10.38
CA CYS A 241 3.23 -8.57 -10.57
C CYS A 241 4.10 -7.70 -11.50
N ASN A 242 3.55 -7.19 -12.60
CA ASN A 242 4.34 -6.42 -13.58
C ASN A 242 4.61 -4.96 -13.16
N SER A 243 4.18 -4.52 -11.99
CA SER A 243 4.38 -3.14 -11.49
C SER A 243 5.62 -3.00 -10.61
N GLN A 244 6.68 -3.73 -10.96
CA GLN A 244 7.95 -3.73 -10.25
C GLN A 244 8.69 -2.41 -10.43
N MET A 245 9.42 -1.98 -9.39
CA MET A 245 10.35 -0.87 -9.47
C MET A 245 11.49 -1.23 -10.44
N GLY A 246 11.81 -0.30 -11.33
CA GLY A 246 13.02 -0.41 -12.15
C GLY A 246 14.26 -0.39 -11.26
N GLU A 247 15.28 -1.14 -11.67
CA GLU A 247 16.65 -0.97 -11.17
C GLU A 247 17.23 0.38 -11.60
#